data_AF-A0A7C5IKI2-F1
#
_entry.id   AF-A0A7C5IKI2-F1
#
_cell.length_a   1.000
_cell.length_b   1.000
_cell.length_c   1.000
_cell.angle_alpha   90.00
_cell.angle_beta   90.00
_cell.angle_gamma   90.00
#
_symmetry.space_group_name_H-M   'P 1'
#
loop_
_entity.id
_entity.type
_entity.pdbx_description
1 polymer ?
#
loop_
_entity_poly.entity_id
_entity_poly.type
_entity_poly.pdbx_seq_one_letter_code
_entity_poly.pdbx_strand_id
1 'polypeptide(L)'
;MKRLVLLILVFSFSVVYGFEIDDYPYKSKYEASLKNVTDEKFISNALDDSDLDLVYAALKKVGELKLTNLKPKVIALIGSANPQANLGKVMQSANYRHIFYVGLLVMGKIGSSEEDATFIASFLRDTKDDVIGNMCILKALGDLKGNPKALEFLHQYTLSLKRQEDSRVIRALVDALLSQNKRSSITYLLNLRKRVSQNDQVYINQAIRQLNKIGER
;
A
#
# COMPACT_ATOMS: atom_id res chain seq x y z
N MET A 1 24.30 24.23 31.50
CA MET A 1 24.03 23.82 30.10
C MET A 1 24.06 22.28 29.94
N LYS A 2 23.18 21.53 30.61
CA LYS A 2 23.03 20.06 30.40
C LYS A 2 21.59 19.55 30.39
N ARG A 3 20.60 20.41 30.65
CA ARG A 3 19.16 20.04 30.67
C ARG A 3 18.39 20.43 29.41
N LEU A 4 18.98 21.22 28.51
CA LEU A 4 18.33 21.64 27.27
C LEU A 4 18.53 20.64 26.11
N VAL A 5 19.58 19.82 26.16
CA VAL A 5 19.89 18.84 25.09
C VAL A 5 19.02 17.59 25.19
N LEU A 6 18.44 17.30 26.36
CA LEU A 6 17.61 16.11 26.57
C LEU A 6 16.17 16.25 26.01
N LEU A 7 15.71 17.48 25.77
CA LEU A 7 14.36 17.75 25.26
C LEU A 7 14.26 17.66 23.73
N ILE A 8 15.39 17.69 23.03
CA ILE A 8 15.43 17.54 21.57
C ILE A 8 15.43 16.05 21.15
N LEU A 9 15.75 15.13 22.06
CA LEU A 9 15.77 13.68 21.78
C LEU A 9 14.42 12.97 21.97
N VAL A 10 13.37 13.66 22.43
CA VAL A 10 12.03 13.05 22.63
C VAL A 10 11.05 13.38 21.49
N PHE A 11 11.44 14.25 20.55
CA PHE A 11 10.74 14.37 19.26
C PHE A 11 11.27 13.32 18.27
N SER A 12 11.22 12.04 18.65
CA SER A 12 11.13 10.98 17.63
C SER A 12 9.75 11.11 17.00
N PHE A 13 9.68 11.99 16.00
CA PHE A 13 8.59 12.10 15.06
C PHE A 13 8.17 10.69 14.67
N SER A 14 7.07 10.25 15.27
CA SER A 14 6.30 9.11 14.80
C SER A 14 5.55 9.63 13.59
N VAL A 15 6.26 9.95 12.51
CA VAL A 15 5.61 10.11 11.20
C VAL A 15 5.10 8.71 10.89
N VAL A 16 3.82 8.49 11.22
CA VAL A 16 3.03 7.47 10.56
C VAL A 16 3.15 7.82 9.09
N TYR A 17 4.02 7.11 8.38
CA TYR A 17 4.10 7.19 6.93
C TYR A 17 2.84 6.49 6.43
N GLY A 18 1.69 7.16 6.57
CA GLY A 18 0.46 6.76 5.94
C GLY A 18 0.69 6.94 4.45
N PHE A 19 1.21 5.92 3.78
CA PHE A 19 1.47 5.94 2.36
C PHE A 19 0.12 5.97 1.64
N GLU A 20 -0.42 7.16 1.34
CA GLU A 20 -1.63 7.32 0.54
C GLU A 20 -1.31 7.32 -0.96
N ILE A 21 -2.35 7.23 -1.80
CA ILE A 21 -2.19 7.33 -3.27
C ILE A 21 -1.49 8.65 -3.66
N ASP A 22 -1.75 9.73 -2.90
CA ASP A 22 -1.17 11.05 -3.13
C ASP A 22 0.29 11.20 -2.70
N ASP A 23 0.76 10.33 -1.80
CA ASP A 23 2.14 10.30 -1.33
C ASP A 23 3.06 9.49 -2.25
N TYR A 24 2.49 8.86 -3.30
CA TYR A 24 3.31 8.16 -4.28
C TYR A 24 4.24 9.16 -4.99
N PRO A 25 5.57 8.87 -5.12
CA PRO A 25 6.56 9.87 -5.54
C PRO A 25 6.41 10.41 -6.97
N TYR A 26 5.71 9.70 -7.86
CA TYR A 26 5.51 10.14 -9.24
C TYR A 26 4.40 11.19 -9.32
N LYS A 27 4.62 12.24 -10.11
CA LYS A 27 3.65 13.30 -10.35
C LYS A 27 3.43 13.44 -11.84
N SER A 28 2.19 13.24 -12.26
CA SER A 28 1.79 13.41 -13.65
C SER A 28 1.65 14.88 -14.02
N LYS A 29 1.99 15.23 -15.27
CA LYS A 29 1.77 16.58 -15.82
C LYS A 29 0.27 16.93 -15.89
N TYR A 30 -0.60 15.92 -15.80
CA TYR A 30 -2.05 16.07 -15.82
C TYR A 30 -2.69 16.15 -14.42
N GLU A 31 -1.94 15.98 -13.32
CA GLU A 31 -2.56 16.01 -11.97
C GLU A 31 -3.28 17.34 -11.69
N ALA A 32 -2.69 18.46 -12.11
CA ALA A 32 -3.28 19.78 -11.89
C ALA A 32 -4.57 19.99 -12.70
N SER A 33 -4.60 19.54 -13.96
CA SER A 33 -5.78 19.69 -14.82
C SER A 33 -6.90 18.72 -14.45
N LEU A 34 -6.58 17.54 -13.92
CA LEU A 34 -7.56 16.53 -13.51
C LEU A 34 -8.04 16.70 -12.06
N LYS A 35 -7.42 17.59 -11.27
CA LYS A 35 -7.72 17.76 -9.83
C LYS A 35 -9.21 17.84 -9.52
N ASN A 36 -9.95 18.67 -10.25
CA ASN A 36 -11.38 18.93 -10.04
C ASN A 36 -12.30 18.13 -10.97
N VAL A 37 -11.75 17.23 -11.80
CA VAL A 37 -12.55 16.44 -12.73
C VAL A 37 -13.25 15.32 -11.96
N THR A 38 -14.57 15.26 -12.10
CA THR A 38 -15.43 14.22 -11.51
C THR A 38 -16.27 13.47 -12.55
N ASP A 39 -16.12 13.81 -13.83
CA ASP A 39 -16.83 13.13 -14.91
C ASP A 39 -16.28 11.71 -15.10
N GLU A 40 -17.06 10.71 -14.70
CA GLU A 40 -16.70 9.30 -14.81
C GLU A 40 -16.44 8.86 -16.25
N LYS A 41 -17.16 9.40 -17.24
CA LYS A 41 -16.99 9.02 -18.64
C LYS A 41 -15.65 9.52 -19.16
N PHE A 42 -15.30 10.75 -18.84
CA PHE A 42 -13.98 11.30 -19.15
C PHE A 42 -12.88 10.47 -18.49
N ILE A 43 -13.00 10.18 -17.19
CA ILE A 43 -12.00 9.39 -16.45
C ILE A 43 -11.87 7.98 -17.05
N SER A 44 -12.99 7.34 -17.38
CA SER A 44 -13.01 6.01 -18.00
C SER A 44 -12.28 5.98 -19.35
N ASN A 45 -12.50 7.00 -20.19
CA ASN A 45 -11.83 7.13 -21.48
C ASN A 45 -10.33 7.41 -21.32
N ALA A 46 -9.95 8.23 -20.34
CA ALA A 46 -8.56 8.55 -20.05
C ALA A 46 -7.74 7.33 -19.58
N LEU A 47 -8.39 6.30 -19.01
CA LEU A 47 -7.73 5.02 -18.67
C LEU A 47 -7.33 4.20 -19.91
N ASP A 48 -7.95 4.45 -21.07
CA ASP A 48 -7.64 3.76 -22.33
C ASP A 48 -6.67 4.56 -23.20
N ASP A 49 -6.16 5.69 -22.72
CA ASP A 49 -5.26 6.56 -23.49
C ASP A 49 -3.86 5.93 -23.67
N SER A 50 -3.21 6.32 -24.75
CA SER A 50 -1.82 5.96 -25.04
C SER A 50 -0.80 6.76 -24.22
N ASP A 51 -1.15 7.95 -23.75
CA ASP A 51 -0.32 8.76 -22.86
C ASP A 51 -0.42 8.19 -21.45
N LEU A 52 0.58 7.39 -21.05
CA LEU A 52 0.63 6.74 -19.74
C LEU A 52 0.62 7.75 -18.58
N ASP A 53 1.02 8.99 -18.81
CA ASP A 53 0.95 10.02 -17.79
C ASP A 53 -0.51 10.47 -17.54
N LEU A 54 -1.35 10.47 -18.58
CA LEU A 54 -2.78 10.70 -18.46
C LEU A 54 -3.47 9.50 -17.80
N VAL A 55 -3.11 8.28 -18.22
CA VAL A 55 -3.61 7.04 -17.61
C VAL A 55 -3.31 7.03 -16.12
N TYR A 56 -2.08 7.41 -15.71
CA TYR A 56 -1.69 7.52 -14.31
C TYR A 56 -2.59 8.49 -13.53
N ALA A 57 -2.77 9.71 -14.04
CA ALA A 57 -3.59 10.72 -13.39
C ALA A 57 -5.07 10.29 -13.29
N ALA A 58 -5.61 9.69 -14.36
CA ALA A 58 -6.95 9.12 -14.37
C ALA A 58 -7.09 8.00 -13.33
N LEU A 59 -6.09 7.12 -13.22
CA LEU A 59 -6.07 6.03 -12.24
C LEU A 59 -6.12 6.57 -10.80
N LYS A 60 -5.39 7.65 -10.49
CA LYS A 60 -5.52 8.33 -9.19
C LYS A 60 -6.94 8.83 -8.94
N LYS A 61 -7.57 9.48 -9.94
CA LYS A 61 -8.97 9.94 -9.84
C LYS A 61 -9.94 8.80 -9.57
N VAL A 62 -9.74 7.62 -10.17
CA VAL A 62 -10.53 6.41 -9.86
C VAL A 62 -10.47 6.07 -8.37
N GLY A 63 -9.28 6.07 -7.78
CA GLY A 63 -9.09 5.79 -6.36
C GLY A 63 -9.66 6.86 -5.45
N GLU A 64 -9.42 8.14 -5.76
CA GLU A 64 -9.94 9.30 -5.01
C GLU A 64 -11.47 9.32 -4.96
N LEU A 65 -12.12 9.12 -6.12
CA LEU A 65 -13.57 9.12 -6.27
C LEU A 65 -14.22 7.77 -5.98
N LYS A 66 -13.41 6.73 -5.72
CA LYS A 66 -13.83 5.35 -5.44
C LYS A 66 -14.76 4.76 -6.52
N LEU A 67 -14.40 4.94 -7.79
CA LEU A 67 -15.21 4.52 -8.93
C LEU A 67 -15.14 2.99 -9.13
N THR A 68 -15.96 2.25 -8.38
CA THR A 68 -15.96 0.77 -8.36
C THR A 68 -16.38 0.14 -9.69
N ASN A 69 -17.20 0.84 -10.47
CA ASN A 69 -17.57 0.46 -11.84
C ASN A 69 -16.37 0.36 -12.80
N LEU A 70 -15.26 1.06 -12.50
CA LEU A 70 -14.04 1.04 -13.31
C LEU A 70 -13.05 -0.05 -12.88
N LYS A 71 -13.38 -0.87 -11.87
CA LYS A 71 -12.54 -1.97 -11.38
C LYS A 71 -12.02 -2.91 -12.51
N PRO A 72 -12.83 -3.34 -13.49
CA PRO A 72 -12.33 -4.19 -14.58
C PRO A 72 -11.20 -3.54 -15.40
N LYS A 73 -11.27 -2.22 -15.64
CA LYS A 73 -10.21 -1.47 -16.34
C LYS A 73 -8.95 -1.38 -15.50
N VAL A 74 -9.09 -1.12 -14.19
CA VAL A 74 -7.96 -1.09 -13.26
C VAL A 74 -7.23 -2.45 -13.23
N ILE A 75 -7.98 -3.55 -13.15
CA ILE A 75 -7.40 -4.92 -13.20
C ILE A 75 -6.64 -5.15 -14.51
N ALA A 76 -7.23 -4.77 -15.65
CA ALA A 76 -6.57 -4.89 -16.95
C ALA A 76 -5.26 -4.09 -17.01
N LEU A 77 -5.26 -2.85 -16.54
CA LEU A 77 -4.08 -2.00 -16.48
C LEU A 77 -2.99 -2.59 -15.58
N ILE A 78 -3.33 -3.11 -14.40
CA ILE A 78 -2.38 -3.79 -13.52
C ILE A 78 -1.77 -5.02 -14.22
N GLY A 79 -2.60 -5.81 -14.91
CA GLY A 79 -2.14 -6.97 -15.67
C GLY A 79 -1.15 -6.59 -16.76
N SER A 80 -1.46 -5.57 -17.56
CA SER A 80 -0.56 -5.04 -18.60
C SER A 80 0.70 -4.41 -18.04
N ALA A 81 0.61 -3.77 -16.86
CA ALA A 81 1.71 -3.09 -16.21
C ALA A 81 2.57 -4.02 -15.33
N ASN A 82 2.17 -5.27 -15.12
CA ASN A 82 2.88 -6.23 -14.27
C ASN A 82 4.34 -6.36 -14.76
N PRO A 83 5.35 -6.15 -13.89
CA PRO A 83 6.75 -6.35 -14.23
C PRO A 83 7.05 -7.73 -14.83
N GLN A 84 6.36 -8.79 -14.37
CA GLN A 84 6.55 -10.15 -14.87
C GLN A 84 5.99 -10.33 -16.29
N ALA A 85 4.92 -9.62 -16.66
CA ALA A 85 4.40 -9.61 -18.03
C ALA A 85 5.32 -8.84 -19.00
N ASN A 86 6.21 -8.01 -18.46
CA ASN A 86 7.13 -7.15 -19.21
C ASN A 86 8.61 -7.58 -19.07
N LEU A 87 8.87 -8.83 -18.67
CA LEU A 87 10.23 -9.37 -18.59
C LEU A 87 10.96 -9.21 -19.92
N GLY A 88 12.19 -8.69 -19.86
CA GLY A 88 13.02 -8.41 -21.04
C GLY A 88 12.66 -7.11 -21.76
N LYS A 89 11.56 -6.42 -21.41
CA LYS A 89 11.14 -5.15 -22.00
C LYS A 89 11.38 -3.99 -21.05
N VAL A 90 12.67 -3.69 -20.81
CA VAL A 90 13.11 -2.74 -19.77
C VAL A 90 12.43 -1.37 -19.88
N MET A 91 12.35 -0.78 -21.08
CA MET A 91 11.67 0.51 -21.28
C MET A 91 10.17 0.45 -20.98
N GLN A 92 9.49 -0.62 -21.40
CA GLN A 92 8.06 -0.78 -21.10
C GLN A 92 7.87 -0.94 -19.59
N SER A 93 8.65 -1.81 -18.94
CA SER A 93 8.58 -2.00 -17.49
C SER A 93 8.82 -0.69 -16.72
N ALA A 94 9.76 0.14 -17.15
CA ALA A 94 9.99 1.45 -16.55
C ALA A 94 8.79 2.40 -16.72
N ASN A 95 8.21 2.45 -17.92
CA ASN A 95 7.07 3.33 -18.23
C ASN A 95 5.79 2.91 -17.51
N TYR A 96 5.56 1.61 -17.34
CA TYR A 96 4.36 1.06 -16.71
C TYR A 96 4.45 0.92 -15.19
N ARG A 97 5.63 1.07 -14.59
CA ARG A 97 5.86 0.87 -13.15
C ARG A 97 4.89 1.67 -12.28
N HIS A 98 4.66 2.94 -12.62
CA HIS A 98 3.79 3.82 -11.85
C HIS A 98 2.31 3.41 -11.97
N ILE A 99 1.88 2.94 -13.15
CA ILE A 99 0.55 2.37 -13.37
C ILE A 99 0.35 1.11 -12.53
N PHE A 100 1.36 0.23 -12.47
CA PHE A 100 1.28 -0.99 -11.68
C PHE A 100 1.06 -0.69 -10.19
N TYR A 101 1.92 0.14 -9.59
CA TYR A 101 1.82 0.41 -8.16
C TYR A 101 0.58 1.23 -7.77
N VAL A 102 0.26 2.29 -8.52
CA VAL A 102 -0.96 3.07 -8.24
C VAL A 102 -2.21 2.25 -8.51
N GLY A 103 -2.22 1.38 -9.52
CA GLY A 103 -3.30 0.45 -9.76
C GLY A 103 -3.56 -0.45 -8.56
N LEU A 104 -2.52 -1.01 -7.94
CA LEU A 104 -2.65 -1.80 -6.72
C LEU A 104 -3.24 -0.99 -5.56
N LEU A 105 -2.77 0.24 -5.34
CA LEU A 105 -3.32 1.12 -4.30
C LEU A 105 -4.80 1.45 -4.56
N VAL A 106 -5.16 1.73 -5.82
CA VAL A 106 -6.54 1.99 -6.23
C VAL A 106 -7.42 0.77 -5.99
N MET A 107 -6.94 -0.44 -6.30
CA MET A 107 -7.64 -1.69 -5.97
C MET A 107 -7.91 -1.83 -4.47
N GLY A 108 -6.99 -1.36 -3.61
CA GLY A 108 -7.24 -1.30 -2.16
C GLY A 108 -8.38 -0.36 -1.75
N LYS A 109 -8.68 0.67 -2.55
CA LYS A 109 -9.78 1.63 -2.30
C LYS A 109 -11.13 1.19 -2.87
N ILE A 110 -11.12 0.54 -4.04
CA ILE A 110 -12.35 0.19 -4.78
C ILE A 110 -12.72 -1.29 -4.66
N GLY A 111 -11.77 -2.13 -4.27
CA GLY A 111 -11.98 -3.54 -4.01
C GLY A 111 -12.68 -3.77 -2.67
N SER A 112 -13.36 -4.90 -2.55
CA SER A 112 -14.05 -5.29 -1.32
C SER A 112 -14.12 -6.80 -1.12
N SER A 113 -13.98 -7.60 -2.17
CA SER A 113 -14.19 -9.04 -2.10
C SER A 113 -12.92 -9.82 -1.73
N GLU A 114 -13.06 -11.10 -1.37
CA GLU A 114 -11.91 -11.97 -1.09
C GLU A 114 -11.09 -12.25 -2.36
N GLU A 115 -11.74 -12.24 -3.53
CA GLU A 115 -11.07 -12.32 -4.83
C GLU A 115 -10.21 -11.08 -5.08
N ASP A 116 -10.67 -9.88 -4.73
CA ASP A 116 -9.88 -8.65 -4.83
C ASP A 116 -8.62 -8.75 -3.93
N ALA A 117 -8.77 -9.26 -2.71
CA ALA A 117 -7.64 -9.50 -1.80
C ALA A 117 -6.66 -10.54 -2.36
N THR A 118 -7.18 -11.63 -2.94
CA THR A 118 -6.37 -12.69 -3.57
C THR A 118 -5.62 -12.17 -4.78
N PHE A 119 -6.28 -11.38 -5.62
CA PHE A 119 -5.68 -10.72 -6.76
C PHE A 119 -4.52 -9.82 -6.32
N ILE A 120 -4.74 -8.91 -5.37
CA ILE A 120 -3.69 -8.01 -4.84
C ILE A 120 -2.53 -8.82 -4.24
N ALA A 121 -2.81 -9.81 -3.40
CA ALA A 121 -1.78 -10.61 -2.72
C ALA A 121 -0.96 -11.47 -3.68
N SER A 122 -1.51 -11.86 -4.83
CA SER A 122 -0.80 -12.68 -5.83
C SER A 122 0.51 -12.06 -6.30
N PHE A 123 0.61 -10.72 -6.27
CA PHE A 123 1.77 -9.98 -6.69
C PHE A 123 2.90 -9.93 -5.65
N LEU A 124 2.68 -10.35 -4.39
CA LEU A 124 3.74 -10.36 -3.36
C LEU A 124 4.94 -11.20 -3.76
N ARG A 125 4.72 -12.28 -4.51
CA ARG A 125 5.80 -13.11 -5.06
C ARG A 125 6.55 -12.39 -6.18
N ASP A 126 5.81 -11.69 -7.02
CA ASP A 126 6.33 -11.00 -8.20
C ASP A 126 7.15 -9.75 -7.81
N THR A 127 6.91 -9.19 -6.61
CA THR A 127 7.60 -8.03 -6.02
C THR A 127 8.55 -8.37 -4.87
N LYS A 128 8.99 -9.64 -4.75
CA LYS A 128 9.75 -10.11 -3.58
C LYS A 128 10.97 -9.24 -3.19
N ASP A 129 11.69 -8.70 -4.17
CA ASP A 129 12.88 -7.86 -3.99
C ASP A 129 12.59 -6.36 -4.27
N ASP A 130 11.32 -6.01 -4.44
CA ASP A 130 10.84 -4.66 -4.73
C ASP A 130 10.14 -4.06 -3.50
N VAL A 131 10.89 -3.24 -2.77
CA VAL A 131 10.42 -2.57 -1.55
C VAL A 131 9.16 -1.74 -1.82
N ILE A 132 9.10 -0.99 -2.93
CA ILE A 132 7.96 -0.12 -3.23
C ILE A 132 6.74 -0.96 -3.61
N GLY A 133 6.93 -1.98 -4.44
CA GLY A 133 5.89 -2.94 -4.78
C GLY A 133 5.27 -3.59 -3.54
N ASN A 134 6.12 -4.11 -2.64
CA ASN A 134 5.67 -4.71 -1.38
C ASN A 134 4.90 -3.70 -0.52
N MET A 135 5.39 -2.47 -0.36
CA MET A 135 4.69 -1.42 0.38
C MET A 135 3.31 -1.13 -0.20
N CYS A 136 3.19 -1.01 -1.53
CA CYS A 136 1.91 -0.75 -2.20
C CYS A 136 0.92 -1.89 -2.01
N ILE A 137 1.38 -3.13 -2.14
CA ILE A 137 0.54 -4.32 -1.95
C ILE A 137 0.04 -4.42 -0.50
N LEU A 138 0.94 -4.28 0.47
CA LEU A 138 0.59 -4.34 1.90
C LEU A 138 -0.40 -3.23 2.26
N LYS A 139 -0.19 -2.01 1.75
CA LYS A 139 -1.11 -0.90 1.93
C LYS A 139 -2.48 -1.20 1.34
N ALA A 140 -2.54 -1.71 0.10
CA ALA A 140 -3.79 -2.06 -0.55
C ALA A 140 -4.57 -3.12 0.23
N LEU A 141 -3.89 -4.17 0.71
CA LEU A 141 -4.48 -5.18 1.59
C LEU A 141 -4.96 -4.60 2.93
N GLY A 142 -4.25 -3.63 3.49
CA GLY A 142 -4.68 -2.90 4.69
C GLY A 142 -5.94 -2.04 4.47
N ASP A 143 -6.10 -1.48 3.28
CA ASP A 143 -7.26 -0.65 2.91
C ASP A 143 -8.54 -1.45 2.66
N LEU A 144 -8.42 -2.76 2.36
CA LEU A 144 -9.54 -3.73 2.33
C LEU A 144 -10.06 -4.04 3.74
N LYS A 145 -10.52 -3.03 4.48
CA LYS A 145 -10.89 -3.14 5.89
C LYS A 145 -11.98 -4.18 6.13
N GLY A 146 -11.73 -5.08 7.08
CA GLY A 146 -12.69 -6.11 7.48
C GLY A 146 -12.74 -7.31 6.53
N ASN A 147 -11.91 -7.33 5.47
CA ASN A 147 -11.80 -8.47 4.57
C ASN A 147 -10.97 -9.60 5.23
N PRO A 148 -11.56 -10.78 5.51
CA PRO A 148 -10.87 -11.86 6.20
C PRO A 148 -9.66 -12.38 5.43
N LYS A 149 -9.79 -12.47 4.10
CA LYS A 149 -8.73 -12.96 3.22
C LYS A 149 -7.53 -12.02 3.20
N ALA A 150 -7.75 -10.71 3.17
CA ALA A 150 -6.68 -9.73 3.26
C ALA A 150 -5.90 -9.86 4.59
N LEU A 151 -6.61 -10.02 5.70
CA LEU A 151 -5.99 -10.26 7.00
C LEU A 151 -5.17 -11.55 7.05
N GLU A 152 -5.70 -12.64 6.49
CA GLU A 152 -4.99 -13.92 6.37
C GLU A 152 -3.66 -13.74 5.63
N PHE A 153 -3.66 -13.04 4.50
CA PHE A 153 -2.43 -12.76 3.75
C PHE A 153 -1.43 -11.93 4.57
N LEU A 154 -1.89 -10.89 5.27
CA LEU A 154 -1.01 -10.07 6.11
C LEU A 154 -0.40 -10.90 7.26
N HIS A 155 -1.17 -11.79 7.86
CA HIS A 155 -0.70 -12.74 8.89
C HIS A 155 0.32 -13.71 8.34
N GLN A 156 0.05 -14.34 7.20
CA GLN A 156 0.99 -15.25 6.52
C GLN A 156 2.27 -14.54 6.12
N TYR A 157 2.17 -13.34 5.55
CA TYR A 157 3.33 -12.53 5.18
C TYR A 157 4.17 -12.17 6.40
N THR A 158 3.55 -11.83 7.53
CA THR A 158 4.26 -11.59 8.80
C THR A 158 5.10 -12.80 9.22
N LEU A 159 4.60 -14.02 9.01
CA LEU A 159 5.32 -15.25 9.37
C LEU A 159 6.48 -15.53 8.41
N SER A 160 6.31 -15.27 7.11
CA SER A 160 7.30 -15.56 6.07
C SER A 160 8.45 -14.55 5.97
N LEU A 161 8.32 -13.37 6.60
CA LEU A 161 9.36 -12.35 6.62
C LEU A 161 10.72 -12.88 7.12
N LYS A 162 11.78 -12.54 6.39
CA LYS A 162 13.16 -12.88 6.73
C LYS A 162 13.66 -12.05 7.91
N ARG A 163 14.70 -12.54 8.59
CA ARG A 163 15.46 -11.69 9.54
C ARG A 163 16.14 -10.60 8.70
N GLN A 164 15.95 -9.33 9.06
CA GLN A 164 16.48 -8.14 8.38
C GLN A 164 15.75 -7.68 7.10
N GLU A 165 14.43 -7.82 7.05
CA GLU A 165 13.63 -7.12 6.04
C GLU A 165 13.81 -5.59 6.12
N ASP A 166 13.61 -4.88 5.00
CA ASP A 166 13.62 -3.42 4.95
C ASP A 166 12.59 -2.81 5.92
N SER A 167 13.02 -1.85 6.75
CA SER A 167 12.17 -1.20 7.75
C SER A 167 10.91 -0.56 7.15
N ARG A 168 10.94 -0.13 5.88
CA ARG A 168 9.76 0.44 5.20
C ARG A 168 8.70 -0.62 4.94
N VAL A 169 9.10 -1.82 4.53
CA VAL A 169 8.19 -2.97 4.36
C VAL A 169 7.61 -3.39 5.70
N ILE A 170 8.44 -3.45 6.75
CA ILE A 170 7.99 -3.76 8.12
C ILE A 170 6.93 -2.77 8.59
N ARG A 171 7.15 -1.46 8.41
CA ARG A 171 6.19 -0.43 8.84
C ARG A 171 4.90 -0.49 8.03
N ALA A 172 4.99 -0.67 6.71
CA ALA A 172 3.81 -0.85 5.86
C ALA A 172 2.96 -2.07 6.28
N LEU A 173 3.61 -3.18 6.64
CA LEU A 173 2.92 -4.36 7.16
C LEU A 173 2.23 -4.06 8.50
N VAL A 174 2.90 -3.37 9.42
CA VAL A 174 2.33 -2.99 10.73
C VAL A 174 1.11 -2.08 10.53
N ASP A 175 1.19 -1.11 9.62
CA ASP A 175 0.09 -0.20 9.31
C ASP A 175 -1.10 -0.91 8.66
N ALA A 176 -0.83 -1.89 7.78
CA ALA A 176 -1.86 -2.72 7.19
C ALA A 176 -2.58 -3.57 8.26
N LEU A 177 -1.84 -4.19 9.18
CA LEU A 177 -2.39 -4.97 10.29
C LEU A 177 -3.21 -4.09 11.25
N LEU A 178 -2.76 -2.85 11.51
CA LEU A 178 -3.51 -1.87 12.30
C LEU A 178 -4.80 -1.46 11.61
N SER A 179 -4.77 -1.24 10.29
CA SER A 179 -5.93 -0.82 9.50
C SER A 179 -7.03 -1.86 9.48
N GLN A 180 -6.67 -3.16 9.53
CA GLN A 180 -7.63 -4.27 9.66
C GLN A 180 -8.29 -4.33 11.05
N ASN A 181 -7.70 -3.67 12.05
CA ASN A 181 -8.26 -3.48 13.38
C ASN A 181 -8.73 -4.79 14.06
N LYS A 182 -7.92 -5.84 13.98
CA LYS A 182 -8.20 -7.14 14.63
C LYS A 182 -7.19 -7.45 15.72
N ARG A 183 -7.68 -7.81 16.91
CA ARG A 183 -6.85 -8.25 18.05
C ARG A 183 -5.99 -9.48 17.73
N SER A 184 -6.44 -10.36 16.83
CA SER A 184 -5.65 -11.51 16.37
C SER A 184 -4.29 -11.10 15.79
N SER A 185 -4.16 -9.90 15.23
CA SER A 185 -2.89 -9.36 14.73
C SER A 185 -1.83 -9.14 15.81
N ILE A 186 -2.21 -9.04 17.10
CA ILE A 186 -1.26 -8.83 18.21
C ILE A 186 -0.25 -9.98 18.28
N THR A 187 -0.69 -11.23 18.14
CA THR A 187 0.20 -12.40 18.18
C THR A 187 1.25 -12.34 17.05
N TYR A 188 0.84 -11.92 15.85
CA TYR A 188 1.72 -11.77 14.70
C TYR A 188 2.72 -10.61 14.90
N LEU A 189 2.26 -9.48 15.42
CA LEU A 189 3.10 -8.33 15.76
C LEU A 189 4.14 -8.69 16.84
N LEU A 190 3.75 -9.46 17.88
CA LEU A 190 4.68 -9.94 18.92
C LEU A 190 5.76 -10.86 18.33
N ASN A 191 5.42 -11.71 17.37
CA ASN A 191 6.37 -12.57 16.67
C ASN A 191 7.29 -11.79 15.73
N LEU A 192 6.75 -10.79 15.02
CA LEU A 192 7.54 -9.88 14.18
C LEU A 192 8.56 -9.09 15.01
N ARG A 193 8.15 -8.54 16.16
CA ARG A 193 8.99 -7.76 17.07
C ARG A 193 10.30 -8.46 17.44
N LYS A 194 10.30 -9.79 17.58
CA LYS A 194 11.48 -10.59 17.94
C LYS A 194 12.55 -10.65 16.84
N ARG A 195 12.24 -10.23 15.61
CA ARG A 195 13.07 -10.45 14.40
C ARG A 195 13.48 -9.15 13.71
N VAL A 196 13.10 -7.99 14.23
CA VAL A 196 13.32 -6.67 13.61
C VAL A 196 14.24 -5.78 14.45
N SER A 197 14.69 -4.67 13.85
CA SER A 197 15.54 -3.67 14.48
C SER A 197 14.89 -3.07 15.74
N GLN A 198 15.69 -2.55 16.67
CA GLN A 198 15.17 -1.89 17.87
C GLN A 198 14.23 -0.71 17.54
N ASN A 199 14.52 0.04 16.47
CA ASN A 199 13.68 1.13 16.01
C ASN A 199 12.29 0.63 15.56
N ASP A 200 12.24 -0.47 14.82
CA ASP A 200 10.96 -1.04 14.37
C ASP A 200 10.22 -1.73 15.52
N GLN A 201 10.92 -2.23 16.54
CA GLN A 201 10.26 -2.73 17.76
C GLN A 201 9.47 -1.64 18.49
N VAL A 202 9.99 -0.41 18.54
CA VAL A 202 9.26 0.74 19.14
C VAL A 202 7.95 0.97 18.39
N TYR A 203 8.00 0.96 17.05
CA TYR A 203 6.83 1.13 16.20
C TYR A 203 5.79 0.01 16.42
N ILE A 204 6.23 -1.24 16.43
CA ILE A 204 5.37 -2.41 16.68
C ILE A 204 4.73 -2.34 18.09
N ASN A 205 5.47 -1.89 19.10
CA ASN A 205 4.92 -1.74 20.45
C ASN A 205 3.81 -0.68 20.50
N GLN A 206 3.95 0.43 19.76
CA GLN A 206 2.89 1.42 19.64
C GLN A 206 1.65 0.82 18.96
N ALA A 207 1.83 0.05 17.89
CA ALA A 207 0.74 -0.63 17.20
C ALA A 207 -0.02 -1.61 18.11
N ILE A 208 0.69 -2.44 18.88
CA ILE A 208 0.08 -3.37 19.84
C ILE A 208 -0.74 -2.61 20.90
N ARG A 209 -0.21 -1.48 21.41
CA ARG A 209 -0.94 -0.64 22.38
C ARG A 209 -2.23 -0.09 21.79
N GLN A 210 -2.23 0.31 20.52
CA GLN A 210 -3.45 0.78 19.84
C GLN A 210 -4.50 -0.33 19.73
N LEU A 211 -4.11 -1.54 19.31
CA LEU A 211 -5.04 -2.67 19.19
C LEU A 211 -5.61 -3.13 20.55
N ASN A 212 -4.84 -3.02 21.63
CA ASN A 212 -5.32 -3.35 22.98
C ASN A 212 -6.44 -2.42 23.45
N LYS A 213 -6.28 -1.10 23.24
CA LYS A 213 -7.28 -0.08 23.61
C LYS A 213 -8.63 -0.25 22.89
N ILE A 214 -8.64 -0.88 21.72
CA ILE A 214 -9.84 -0.92 20.89
C ILE A 214 -10.86 -1.95 21.37
N GLY A 215 -10.44 -3.07 21.95
CA GLY A 215 -11.40 -4.04 22.50
C GLY A 215 -11.68 -3.87 24.00
N GLU A 216 -11.43 -2.68 24.54
CA GLU A 216 -11.99 -2.22 25.83
C GLU A 216 -13.29 -1.41 25.61
N ARG A 217 -13.74 -1.28 24.36
CA ARG A 217 -15.06 -0.78 23.96
C ARG A 217 -15.91 -1.92 23.45
#